data_AF-A0A2D8G835-F1
#
_entry.id   AF-A0A2D8G835-F1
#
_cell.length_a   1.000
_cell.length_b   1.000
_cell.length_c   1.000
_cell.angle_alpha   90.00
_cell.angle_beta   90.00
_cell.angle_gamma   90.00
#
_symmetry.space_group_name_H-M   'P 1'
#
loop_
_entity.id
_entity.type
_entity.pdbx_description
1 polymer ?
#
loop_
_entity_poly.entity_id
_entity_poly.type
_entity_poly.pdbx_seq_one_letter_code
_entity_poly.pdbx_strand_id
1 'polypeptide(L)'
;MADLAWLSRQIHTWHVEQVAPFTLPTKAARAYRLERLANPDPSYCRFLYAAVGFKWIWYERLAWSEADWQTCLGNVNRETFVAYIEGAPIGYFELVDHGQHEIEIAYFGLMPNQ
;
A
#
# COMPACT_ATOMS: atom_id res chain seq x y z
N MET A 1 -11.50 9.03 27.35
CA MET A 1 -10.04 9.19 27.28
C MET A 1 -9.51 8.03 26.46
N ALA A 2 -8.86 8.29 25.33
CA ALA A 2 -8.32 7.22 24.49
C ALA A 2 -7.19 6.50 25.24
N ASP A 3 -7.20 5.17 25.22
CA ASP A 3 -6.13 4.35 25.76
C ASP A 3 -4.88 4.51 24.88
N LEU A 4 -3.91 5.27 25.38
CA LEU A 4 -2.62 5.54 24.74
C LEU A 4 -1.58 4.46 25.07
N ALA A 5 -1.97 3.31 25.64
CA ALA A 5 -1.02 2.23 26.00
C ALA A 5 -0.19 1.68 24.82
N TRP A 6 -0.57 1.97 23.57
CA TRP A 6 0.22 1.60 22.40
C TRP A 6 1.40 2.54 22.12
N LEU A 7 1.43 3.77 22.67
CA LEU A 7 2.54 4.73 22.49
C LEU A 7 3.83 4.30 23.20
N SER A 8 3.75 3.39 24.18
CA SER A 8 4.91 2.94 24.98
C SER A 8 5.47 1.59 24.52
N ARG A 9 5.13 1.11 23.32
CA ARG A 9 5.66 -0.17 22.81
C ARG A 9 7.07 0.03 22.25
N GLN A 10 8.00 -0.80 22.71
CA GLN A 10 9.33 -0.90 22.14
C GLN A 10 9.24 -1.40 20.69
N ILE A 11 9.69 -0.58 19.73
CA ILE A 11 9.73 -0.94 18.31
C ILE A 11 11.12 -1.49 17.99
N HIS A 12 11.17 -2.70 17.44
CA HIS A 12 12.38 -3.28 16.88
C HIS A 12 12.30 -3.24 15.36
N THR A 13 13.21 -2.51 14.73
CA THR A 13 13.31 -2.43 13.28
C THR A 13 14.36 -3.42 12.79
N TRP A 14 13.96 -4.33 11.90
CA TRP A 14 14.86 -5.26 11.21
C TRP A 14 15.03 -4.79 9.77
N HIS A 15 16.24 -4.88 9.24
CA HIS A 15 16.52 -4.62 7.82
C HIS A 15 16.91 -5.93 7.14
N VAL A 16 16.28 -6.21 6.01
CA VAL A 16 16.60 -7.36 5.15
C VAL A 16 16.95 -6.81 3.78
N GLU A 17 18.13 -7.18 3.30
CA GLU A 17 18.61 -6.84 1.97
C GLU A 17 18.77 -8.13 1.15
N GLN A 18 18.37 -8.08 -0.11
CA GLN A 18 18.60 -9.15 -1.06
C GLN A 18 19.71 -8.77 -2.04
N VAL A 19 20.88 -9.38 -1.87
CA VAL A 19 22.10 -9.07 -2.65
C VAL A 19 22.32 -9.98 -3.87
N ALA A 20 21.40 -10.91 -4.14
CA ALA A 20 21.45 -11.84 -5.27
C ALA A 20 20.08 -11.94 -5.97
N PRO A 21 20.03 -12.30 -7.27
CA PRO A 21 18.77 -12.40 -8.00
C PRO A 21 17.77 -13.36 -7.33
N PHE A 22 16.52 -12.92 -7.17
CA PHE A 22 15.44 -13.77 -6.67
C PHE A 22 14.89 -14.66 -7.78
N THR A 23 14.77 -15.95 -7.51
CA THR A 23 14.02 -16.84 -8.38
C THR A 23 12.52 -16.64 -8.13
N LEU A 24 11.81 -16.06 -9.09
CA LEU A 24 10.37 -15.85 -8.98
C LEU A 24 9.63 -17.19 -8.84
N PRO A 25 8.70 -17.35 -7.88
CA PRO A 25 7.83 -18.52 -7.82
C PRO A 25 6.97 -18.59 -9.09
N THR A 26 6.78 -19.80 -9.61
CA THR A 26 6.50 -20.02 -11.03
C THR A 26 5.04 -19.85 -11.46
N LYS A 27 4.10 -19.57 -10.54
CA LYS A 27 2.71 -19.22 -10.89
C LYS A 27 1.94 -18.68 -9.70
N ALA A 28 1.13 -17.64 -9.91
CA ALA A 28 0.11 -17.26 -8.93
C ALA A 28 -0.90 -18.40 -8.77
N ALA A 29 -1.30 -18.71 -7.52
CA ALA A 29 -2.26 -19.77 -7.22
C ALA A 29 -3.64 -19.51 -7.84
N ARG A 30 -3.98 -18.24 -8.07
CA ARG A 30 -5.24 -17.79 -8.68
C ARG A 30 -4.94 -16.70 -9.71
N ALA A 31 -5.66 -16.72 -10.83
CA ALA A 31 -5.58 -15.66 -11.82
C ALA A 31 -6.24 -14.38 -11.27
N TYR A 32 -5.59 -13.24 -11.48
CA TYR A 32 -6.08 -11.92 -11.11
C TYR A 32 -5.69 -10.92 -12.19
N ARG A 33 -6.37 -9.77 -12.20
CA ARG A 33 -6.02 -8.64 -13.05
C ARG A 33 -5.29 -7.61 -12.21
N LEU A 34 -4.16 -7.09 -12.68
CA LEU A 34 -3.45 -6.00 -12.03
C LEU A 34 -3.58 -4.74 -12.87
N GLU A 35 -4.01 -3.64 -12.27
CA GLU A 35 -4.22 -2.37 -12.96
C GLU A 35 -3.54 -1.23 -12.23
N ARG A 36 -2.89 -0.34 -12.99
CA ARG A 36 -2.46 0.96 -12.49
C ARG A 36 -3.64 1.93 -12.54
N LEU A 37 -3.89 2.66 -11.45
CA LEU A 37 -4.89 3.73 -11.45
C LEU A 37 -4.33 4.92 -12.23
N ALA A 38 -4.89 5.19 -13.42
CA ALA A 38 -4.47 6.31 -14.24
C ALA A 38 -4.86 7.67 -13.63
N ASN A 39 -6.03 7.72 -12.98
CA ASN A 39 -6.54 8.89 -12.25
C ASN A 39 -7.02 8.41 -10.88
N PRO A 40 -6.12 8.28 -9.89
CA PRO A 40 -6.48 7.78 -8.57
C PRO A 40 -7.45 8.72 -7.85
N ASP A 41 -8.63 8.19 -7.51
CA ASP A 41 -9.64 8.91 -6.74
C ASP A 41 -9.29 8.90 -5.23
N PRO A 42 -9.31 10.06 -4.55
CA PRO A 42 -9.01 10.16 -3.11
C PRO A 42 -9.84 9.22 -2.22
N SER A 43 -11.14 9.10 -2.48
CA SER A 43 -12.02 8.28 -1.65
C SER A 43 -11.73 6.80 -1.84
N TYR A 44 -11.46 6.39 -3.08
CA TYR A 44 -11.08 5.01 -3.38
C TYR A 44 -9.71 4.65 -2.78
N CYS A 45 -8.69 5.50 -2.92
CA CYS A 45 -7.38 5.26 -2.31
C CYS A 45 -7.45 5.21 -0.78
N ARG A 46 -8.27 6.07 -0.16
CA ARG A 46 -8.53 6.03 1.29
C ARG A 46 -9.20 4.72 1.70
N PHE A 47 -10.17 4.23 0.91
CA PHE A 47 -10.78 2.93 1.13
C PHE A 47 -9.75 1.80 1.09
N LEU A 48 -8.89 1.75 0.06
CA LEU A 48 -7.84 0.74 -0.08
C LEU A 48 -6.88 0.76 1.12
N TYR A 49 -6.40 1.95 1.50
CA TYR A 49 -5.51 2.15 2.65
C TYR A 49 -6.14 1.63 3.94
N ALA A 50 -7.40 1.98 4.20
CA ALA A 50 -8.11 1.53 5.39
C ALA A 50 -8.32 0.01 5.36
N ALA A 51 -8.80 -0.55 4.24
CA ALA A 51 -9.20 -1.95 4.16
C ALA A 51 -8.01 -2.92 4.28
N VAL A 52 -6.88 -2.61 3.63
CA VAL A 52 -5.65 -3.41 3.72
C VAL A 52 -4.92 -3.14 5.03
N GLY A 53 -4.80 -1.87 5.41
CA GLY A 53 -3.99 -1.43 6.54
C GLY A 53 -4.61 -1.67 7.92
N PHE A 54 -5.93 -1.90 8.01
CA PHE A 54 -6.64 -2.00 9.30
C PHE A 54 -6.03 -3.02 10.26
N LYS A 55 -5.73 -4.24 9.80
CA LYS A 55 -5.12 -5.29 10.65
C LYS A 55 -3.69 -4.94 11.10
N TRP A 56 -3.03 -4.04 10.39
CA TRP A 56 -1.65 -3.61 10.61
C TRP A 56 -1.55 -2.24 11.28
N ILE A 57 -2.67 -1.70 11.76
CA ILE A 57 -2.75 -0.44 12.49
C ILE A 57 -2.18 0.71 11.63
N TRP A 58 -2.49 0.72 10.33
CA TRP A 58 -2.21 1.89 9.51
C TRP A 58 -3.17 3.01 9.91
N TYR A 59 -2.65 4.05 10.57
CA TYR A 59 -3.46 5.17 11.06
C TYR A 59 -3.07 6.52 10.44
N GLU A 60 -1.85 6.64 9.91
CA GLU A 60 -1.25 7.92 9.50
C GLU A 60 -2.13 8.69 8.50
N ARG A 61 -2.64 8.00 7.47
CA ARG A 61 -3.45 8.62 6.42
C ARG A 61 -4.95 8.58 6.68
N LEU A 62 -5.40 7.96 7.78
CA LEU A 62 -6.84 7.90 8.10
C LEU A 62 -7.40 9.28 8.47
N ALA A 63 -6.57 10.15 9.04
CA ALA A 63 -6.92 11.51 9.44
C ALA A 63 -6.74 12.55 8.33
N TRP A 64 -6.19 12.17 7.17
CA TRP A 64 -5.96 13.08 6.06
C TRP A 64 -7.28 13.65 5.53
N SER A 65 -7.23 14.94 5.19
CA SER A 65 -8.29 15.60 4.44
C SER A 65 -8.30 15.15 2.98
N GLU A 66 -9.37 15.46 2.26
CA GLU A 66 -9.42 15.19 0.82
C GLU A 66 -8.31 15.92 0.07
N ALA A 67 -7.96 17.14 0.48
CA ALA A 67 -6.87 17.92 -0.12
C ALA A 67 -5.49 17.28 0.10
N ASP A 68 -5.26 16.66 1.27
CA ASP A 68 -4.02 15.92 1.55
C ASP A 68 -3.90 14.70 0.62
N TRP A 69 -5.00 13.96 0.44
CA TRP A 69 -5.07 12.85 -0.50
C TRP A 69 -4.84 13.31 -1.94
N GLN A 70 -5.50 14.38 -2.39
CA GLN A 70 -5.30 14.95 -3.73
C GLN A 70 -3.83 15.36 -3.94
N THR A 71 -3.22 16.00 -2.95
CA THR A 71 -1.80 16.38 -3.02
C THR A 71 -0.90 15.16 -3.11
N CYS A 72 -1.15 14.12 -2.30
CA CYS A 72 -0.37 12.89 -2.31
C CYS A 72 -0.49 12.14 -3.65
N LEU A 73 -1.71 12.03 -4.17
CA LEU A 73 -2.02 11.30 -5.40
C LEU A 73 -1.67 12.07 -6.68
N GLY A 74 -1.54 13.41 -6.59
CA GLY A 74 -1.06 14.26 -7.67
C GLY A 74 0.46 14.23 -7.87
N ASN A 75 1.20 13.54 -7.01
CA ASN A 75 2.64 13.37 -7.18
C ASN A 75 2.93 12.44 -8.37
N VAL A 76 3.57 12.99 -9.41
CA VAL A 76 3.91 12.26 -10.64
C VAL A 76 4.86 11.07 -10.43
N ASN A 77 5.61 11.06 -9.32
CA ASN A 77 6.50 9.96 -8.95
C ASN A 77 5.79 8.88 -8.13
N ARG A 78 4.49 9.03 -7.85
CA ARG A 78 3.70 8.05 -7.11
C ARG A 78 2.75 7.33 -8.05
N GLU A 79 2.75 6.01 -7.97
CA GLU A 79 1.82 5.17 -8.74
C GLU A 79 1.05 4.24 -7.80
N THR A 80 -0.27 4.13 -8.01
CA THR A 80 -1.12 3.17 -7.28
C THR A 80 -1.53 2.04 -8.21
N PHE A 81 -1.31 0.80 -7.76
CA PHE A 81 -1.71 -0.42 -8.45
C PHE A 81 -2.70 -1.20 -7.60
N VAL A 82 -3.71 -1.77 -8.25
CA VAL A 82 -4.77 -2.55 -7.59
C VAL A 82 -4.93 -3.88 -8.30
N ALA A 83 -4.97 -4.96 -7.53
CA ALA A 83 -5.27 -6.29 -8.01
C ALA A 83 -6.77 -6.57 -7.87
N TYR A 84 -7.37 -7.21 -8.86
CA TYR A 84 -8.79 -7.53 -8.92
C TYR A 84 -9.04 -8.99 -9.26
N ILE A 85 -10.09 -9.54 -8.65
CA ILE A 85 -10.71 -10.79 -9.08
C ILE A 85 -12.21 -10.56 -9.22
N GLU A 86 -12.76 -10.92 -10.38
CA GLU A 86 -14.21 -10.78 -10.67
C GLU A 86 -14.75 -9.35 -10.43
N GLY A 87 -13.88 -8.34 -10.57
CA GLY A 87 -14.22 -6.92 -10.36
C GLY A 87 -14.07 -6.44 -8.91
N ALA A 88 -13.85 -7.32 -7.94
CA ALA A 88 -13.58 -6.95 -6.55
C ALA A 88 -12.07 -6.69 -6.35
N PRO A 89 -11.67 -5.58 -5.68
CA PRO A 89 -10.27 -5.36 -5.32
C PRO A 89 -9.84 -6.39 -4.27
N ILE A 90 -8.71 -7.03 -4.49
CA ILE A 90 -8.13 -8.06 -3.61
C ILE A 90 -6.85 -7.60 -2.92
N GLY A 91 -6.32 -6.45 -3.30
CA GLY A 91 -5.11 -5.88 -2.74
C GLY A 91 -4.62 -4.71 -3.55
N TYR A 92 -3.68 -3.96 -3.00
CA TYR A 92 -3.10 -2.83 -3.69
C TYR A 92 -1.66 -2.60 -3.23
N PHE A 93 -0.92 -1.84 -4.02
CA PHE A 93 0.35 -1.28 -3.61
C PHE A 93 0.59 0.10 -4.20
N GLU A 94 1.47 0.86 -3.57
CA GLU A 94 1.94 2.17 -4.02
C GLU A 94 3.44 2.13 -4.24
N LEU A 95 3.87 2.60 -5.42
CA LEU A 95 5.28 2.84 -5.72
C LEU A 95 5.59 4.32 -5.59
N VAL A 96 6.78 4.64 -5.09
CA VAL A 96 7.32 6.00 -5.05
C VAL A 96 8.71 5.98 -5.67
N ASP A 97 8.88 6.73 -6.75
CA ASP A 97 10.19 6.94 -7.38
C ASP A 97 10.92 8.08 -6.68
N HIS A 98 12.02 7.74 -6.00
CA HIS A 98 12.91 8.71 -5.33
C HIS A 98 14.03 9.21 -6.26
N GLY A 99 14.08 8.71 -7.49
CA GLY A 99 15.17 8.91 -8.43
C GLY A 99 16.35 7.98 -8.16
N GLN A 100 17.44 8.16 -8.92
CA GLN A 100 18.72 7.46 -8.68
C GLN A 100 18.64 5.91 -8.66
N HIS A 101 17.65 5.32 -9.35
CA HIS A 101 17.36 3.88 -9.34
C HIS A 101 16.80 3.35 -8.01
N GLU A 102 16.17 4.22 -7.22
CA GLU A 102 15.51 3.88 -5.96
C GLU A 102 13.98 3.99 -6.11
N ILE A 103 13.31 2.85 -6.10
CA ILE A 103 11.84 2.76 -6.06
C ILE A 103 11.43 2.16 -4.72
N GLU A 104 10.61 2.91 -3.97
CA GLU A 104 10.03 2.45 -2.72
C GLU A 104 8.66 1.82 -2.96
N ILE A 105 8.37 0.70 -2.29
CA ILE A 105 7.01 0.20 -2.12
C ILE A 105 6.45 0.80 -0.81
N ALA A 106 5.81 1.97 -0.91
CA ALA A 106 5.42 2.76 0.27
C ALA A 106 4.30 2.11 1.10
N TYR A 107 3.32 1.50 0.42
CA TYR A 107 2.23 0.76 1.05
C TYR A 107 1.90 -0.43 0.18
N PHE A 108 1.68 -1.61 0.77
CA PHE A 108 1.24 -2.78 0.03
C PHE A 108 0.48 -3.74 0.93
N GLY A 109 -0.39 -4.53 0.32
CA GLY A 109 -0.98 -5.68 0.98
C GLY A 109 -2.22 -6.19 0.26
N LEU A 110 -2.78 -7.25 0.83
CA LEU A 110 -4.02 -7.86 0.36
C LEU A 110 -5.18 -7.49 1.28
N MET A 111 -6.38 -7.51 0.72
CA MET A 111 -7.61 -7.41 1.51
C MET A 111 -7.68 -8.58 2.50
N PRO A 112 -8.43 -8.45 3.60
CA PRO A 112 -8.69 -9.59 4.48
C PRO A 112 -9.24 -10.80 3.70
N ASN A 113 -8.73 -11.99 4.02
CA ASN A 113 -9.18 -13.28 3.48
C ASN A 113 -8.83 -13.55 2.01
N GLN A 114 -7.81 -12.90 1.47
CA GLN A 114 -7.20 -13.24 0.18
C GLN A 114 -5.99 -14.16 0.33
#